data_AF-A0A953TV45-F1
#
_entry.id   AF-A0A953TV45-F1
#
_cell.length_a   1.000
_cell.length_b   1.000
_cell.length_c   1.000
_cell.angle_alpha   90.00
_cell.angle_beta   90.00
_cell.angle_gamma   90.00
#
_symmetry.space_group_name_H-M   'P 1'
#
loop_
_entity.id
_entity.type
_entity.pdbx_description
1 polymer ?
#
loop_
_entity_poly.entity_id
_entity_poly.type
_entity_poly.pdbx_seq_one_letter_code
_entity_poly.pdbx_strand_id
1 'polypeptide(L)'
;MPKKADTAPALRRRSPKPKRPARSRRIVHLLLMVVALLVAVDALVGDRGLLAMLRARKEGDELSATIARQRVENARLREDARRLAEDPAAIEEVARRELGLIKPGERVFIVKDIPPPAKR
;
A
#
# COMPACT_ATOMS: atom_id res chain seq x y z
N MET A 1 40.19 27.37 97.86
CA MET A 1 40.45 26.24 96.93
C MET A 1 39.19 26.01 96.08
N PRO A 2 39.30 25.59 94.80
CA PRO A 2 39.08 26.41 93.59
C PRO A 2 38.06 25.79 92.59
N LYS A 3 38.00 26.34 91.34
CA LYS A 3 37.51 25.78 90.04
C LYS A 3 36.35 26.62 89.44
N LYS A 4 36.17 26.79 88.13
CA LYS A 4 36.88 26.43 86.87
C LYS A 4 36.16 27.24 85.76
N ALA A 5 36.90 27.83 84.83
CA ALA A 5 37.00 27.44 83.42
C ALA A 5 35.72 27.57 82.58
N ASP A 6 35.73 28.59 81.72
CA ASP A 6 35.56 28.57 80.27
C ASP A 6 34.49 27.65 79.65
N THR A 7 33.56 28.26 78.92
CA THR A 7 32.71 27.58 77.93
C THR A 7 32.82 28.30 76.58
N ALA A 8 33.33 27.56 75.59
CA ALA A 8 33.56 27.96 74.21
C ALA A 8 32.26 27.96 73.35
N PRO A 9 32.22 28.66 72.20
CA PRO A 9 31.01 28.83 71.40
C PRO A 9 30.74 27.67 70.43
N ALA A 10 29.45 27.43 70.17
CA ALA A 10 28.95 26.39 69.28
C ALA A 10 29.17 26.71 67.79
N LEU A 11 29.97 25.89 67.09
CA LEU A 11 30.17 25.96 65.64
C LEU A 11 29.08 25.16 64.90
N ARG A 12 28.21 25.87 64.18
CA ARG A 12 27.22 25.28 63.25
C ARG A 12 27.94 24.67 62.04
N ARG A 13 27.94 23.34 61.94
CA ARG A 13 28.50 22.58 60.81
C ARG A 13 27.50 22.60 59.65
N ARG A 14 27.82 23.29 58.56
CA ARG A 14 27.04 23.30 57.31
C ARG A 14 27.44 22.07 56.47
N SER A 15 26.48 21.18 56.20
CA SER A 15 26.73 19.99 55.37
C SER A 15 26.88 20.35 53.88
N PRO A 16 27.84 19.78 53.13
CA PRO A 16 28.00 20.06 51.71
C PRO A 16 26.96 19.27 50.88
N LYS A 17 26.30 19.94 49.93
CA LYS A 17 25.40 19.30 48.96
C LYS A 17 26.24 18.56 47.91
N PRO A 18 25.92 17.30 47.54
CA PRO A 18 26.70 16.54 46.57
C PRO A 18 26.53 17.15 45.17
N LYS A 19 27.65 17.60 44.58
CA LYS A 19 27.72 18.02 43.18
C LYS A 19 27.65 16.77 42.29
N ARG A 20 26.48 16.46 41.73
CA ARG A 20 26.36 15.40 40.71
C ARG A 20 27.27 15.75 39.53
N PRO A 21 28.16 14.86 39.08
CA PRO A 21 29.08 15.18 38.00
C PRO A 21 28.30 15.38 36.70
N ALA A 22 28.53 16.50 36.01
CA ALA A 22 27.85 16.87 34.76
C ALA A 22 27.93 15.77 33.67
N ARG A 23 28.91 14.87 33.75
CA ARG A 23 29.09 13.70 32.88
C ARG A 23 27.90 12.72 32.96
N SER A 24 27.32 12.52 34.14
CA SER A 24 26.13 11.67 34.34
C SER A 24 24.90 12.24 33.62
N ARG A 25 24.69 13.56 33.67
CA ARG A 25 23.59 14.22 32.95
C ARG A 25 23.74 14.11 31.43
N ARG A 26 24.97 14.23 30.90
CA ARG A 26 25.23 14.07 29.46
C ARG A 26 24.94 12.65 28.99
N ILE A 27 25.33 11.64 29.76
CA ILE A 27 25.04 10.23 29.44
C ILE A 27 23.54 9.96 29.44
N VAL A 28 22.80 10.48 30.43
CA VAL A 28 21.34 10.36 30.48
C VAL A 28 20.68 11.04 29.28
N HIS A 29 21.11 12.25 28.91
CA HIS A 29 20.58 12.91 27.72
C HIS A 29 20.89 12.16 26.42
N LEU A 30 22.09 11.61 26.29
CA LEU A 30 22.46 10.80 25.14
C LEU A 30 21.58 9.54 25.04
N LEU A 31 21.38 8.83 26.16
CA LEU A 31 20.47 7.69 26.24
C LEU A 31 19.04 8.08 25.85
N LEU A 32 18.53 9.20 26.36
CA LEU A 32 17.20 9.69 26.00
C LEU A 32 17.09 10.02 24.51
N MET A 33 18.12 10.63 23.92
CA MET A 33 18.15 10.89 22.47
C MET A 33 18.15 9.61 21.64
N VAL A 34 18.94 8.61 22.05
CA VAL A 34 18.98 7.32 21.37
C VAL A 34 17.62 6.63 21.46
N VAL A 35 17.00 6.59 22.65
CA VAL A 35 15.67 6.00 22.82
C VAL A 35 14.62 6.75 21.99
N ALA A 36 14.62 8.09 22.00
CA ALA A 36 13.71 8.88 21.19
C ALA A 36 13.89 8.60 19.69
N LEU A 37 15.13 8.44 19.22
CA LEU A 37 15.42 8.09 17.84
C LEU A 37 14.90 6.69 17.48
N LEU A 38 15.10 5.71 18.37
CA LEU A 38 14.60 4.35 18.17
C LEU A 38 13.07 4.33 18.08
N VAL A 39 12.38 5.04 18.98
CA VAL A 39 10.91 5.17 18.94
C VAL A 39 10.44 5.88 17.68
N ALA A 40 11.14 6.93 17.23
CA ALA A 40 10.80 7.63 16.00
C ALA A 40 10.95 6.71 14.78
N VAL A 41 12.05 5.95 14.69
CA VAL A 41 12.28 4.98 13.60
C VAL A 41 11.23 3.88 13.62
N ASP A 42 10.91 3.33 14.79
CA ASP A 42 9.88 2.30 14.94
C ASP A 42 8.48 2.82 14.55
N ALA A 43 8.14 4.06 14.91
CA ALA A 43 6.89 4.70 14.50
C ALA A 43 6.83 5.00 12.98
N LEU A 44 7.97 5.18 12.32
CA LEU A 44 8.05 5.43 10.88
C LEU A 44 8.05 4.12 10.07
N VAL A 45 8.75 3.09 10.55
CA VAL A 45 9.10 1.87 9.80
C VAL A 45 8.35 0.62 10.29
N GLY A 46 7.84 0.61 11.52
CA GLY A 46 7.16 -0.55 12.10
C GLY A 46 5.85 -0.92 11.39
N ASP A 47 5.28 -2.07 11.76
CA ASP A 47 4.06 -2.65 11.16
C ASP A 47 2.81 -1.75 11.26
N ARG A 48 2.84 -0.74 12.14
CA ARG A 48 1.80 0.30 12.28
C ARG A 48 2.26 1.68 11.85
N GLY A 49 3.43 1.77 11.21
CA GLY A 49 4.02 3.01 10.77
C GLY A 49 3.33 3.61 9.55
N LEU A 50 3.63 4.88 9.30
CA LEU A 50 3.02 5.66 8.22
C LEU A 50 3.22 5.00 6.84
N LEU A 51 4.41 4.40 6.61
CA LEU A 51 4.75 3.72 5.36
C LEU A 51 3.90 2.47 5.11
N ALA A 52 3.69 1.64 6.13
CA ALA A 52 2.82 0.46 6.03
C ALA A 52 1.38 0.87 5.70
N MET A 53 0.86 1.92 6.34
CA MET A 53 -0.49 2.42 6.06
C MET A 53 -0.63 2.95 4.63
N LEU A 54 0.39 3.65 4.11
CA LEU A 54 0.37 4.14 2.72
C LEU A 54 0.43 3.00 1.71
N ARG A 55 1.24 1.97 1.95
CA ARG A 55 1.30 0.77 1.10
C ARG A 55 -0.03 0.02 1.10
N ALA A 56 -0.60 -0.23 2.27
CA ALA A 56 -1.90 -0.90 2.40
C ALA A 56 -3.02 -0.13 1.73
N ARG A 57 -3.04 1.21 1.82
CA ARG A 57 -3.99 2.04 1.08
C ARG A 57 -3.82 1.89 -0.43
N LYS A 58 -2.59 1.98 -0.93
CA LYS A 58 -2.30 1.84 -2.36
C LYS A 58 -2.70 0.46 -2.89
N GLU A 59 -2.35 -0.61 -2.18
CA GLU A 59 -2.76 -1.98 -2.53
C GLU A 59 -4.30 -2.13 -2.50
N GLY A 60 -4.96 -1.53 -1.51
CA GLY A 60 -6.42 -1.51 -1.42
C GLY A 60 -7.08 -0.80 -2.60
N ASP A 61 -6.53 0.34 -3.02
CA ASP A 61 -7.02 1.12 -4.16
C ASP A 61 -6.82 0.34 -5.48
N GLU A 62 -5.64 -0.27 -5.67
CA GLU A 62 -5.33 -1.10 -6.85
C GLU A 62 -6.24 -2.34 -6.93
N LEU A 63 -6.47 -3.02 -5.80
CA LEU A 63 -7.36 -4.18 -5.74
C LEU A 63 -8.80 -3.77 -6.03
N SER A 64 -9.25 -2.64 -5.47
CA SER A 64 -10.59 -2.10 -5.71
C SER A 64 -10.81 -1.76 -7.18
N ALA A 65 -9.81 -1.13 -7.83
CA ALA A 65 -9.84 -0.85 -9.26
C ALA A 65 -9.88 -2.14 -10.09
N THR A 66 -9.14 -3.18 -9.68
CA THR A 66 -9.15 -4.49 -10.34
C THR A 66 -10.52 -5.15 -10.26
N ILE A 67 -11.14 -5.16 -9.07
CA ILE A 67 -12.50 -5.69 -8.86
C ILE A 67 -13.51 -4.94 -9.74
N ALA A 68 -13.42 -3.61 -9.82
CA ALA A 68 -14.31 -2.81 -10.65
C ALA A 68 -14.19 -3.19 -12.14
N ARG A 69 -12.96 -3.33 -12.66
CA ARG A 69 -12.72 -3.76 -14.05
C ARG A 69 -13.27 -5.16 -14.31
N GLN A 70 -12.97 -6.11 -13.43
CA GLN A 70 -13.44 -7.49 -13.56
C GLN A 70 -14.97 -7.58 -13.52
N ARG A 71 -15.65 -6.76 -12.71
CA ARG A 71 -17.11 -6.71 -12.68
C ARG A 71 -17.70 -6.24 -14.01
N VAL A 72 -17.11 -5.21 -14.62
CA VAL A 72 -17.55 -4.71 -15.94
C VAL A 72 -17.34 -5.77 -17.02
N GLU A 73 -16.16 -6.39 -17.03
CA GLU A 73 -15.85 -7.46 -17.99
C GLU A 73 -16.78 -8.67 -17.82
N ASN A 74 -17.02 -9.10 -16.57
CA ASN A 74 -17.92 -10.20 -16.28
C ASN A 74 -19.37 -9.88 -16.70
N ALA A 75 -19.85 -8.65 -16.49
CA ALA A 75 -21.17 -8.23 -16.96
C ALA A 75 -21.28 -8.29 -18.49
N ARG A 76 -20.26 -7.79 -19.20
CA ARG A 76 -20.20 -7.87 -20.67
C ARG A 76 -20.20 -9.33 -21.16
N LEU A 77 -19.34 -10.17 -20.60
CA LEU A 77 -19.25 -11.57 -20.99
C LEU A 77 -20.56 -12.33 -20.73
N ARG A 78 -21.27 -12.01 -19.64
CA ARG A 78 -22.60 -12.57 -19.37
C ARG A 78 -23.63 -12.15 -20.40
N GLU A 79 -23.59 -10.90 -20.84
CA GLU A 79 -24.47 -10.41 -21.90
C GLU A 79 -24.16 -11.09 -23.24
N ASP A 80 -22.88 -11.21 -23.61
CA ASP A 80 -22.44 -11.91 -24.81
C ASP A 80 -22.88 -13.39 -24.78
N ALA A 81 -22.71 -14.07 -23.64
CA ALA A 81 -23.17 -15.43 -23.44
C ALA A 81 -24.71 -15.55 -23.56
N ARG A 82 -25.46 -14.61 -22.99
CA ARG A 82 -26.93 -14.58 -23.12
C ARG A 82 -27.35 -14.42 -24.58
N ARG A 83 -26.72 -13.49 -25.32
CA ARG A 83 -26.99 -13.27 -26.75
C ARG A 83 -26.70 -14.53 -27.55
N LEU A 84 -25.57 -15.19 -27.32
CA LEU A 84 -25.27 -16.45 -28.00
C LEU A 84 -26.25 -17.57 -27.64
N ALA A 85 -26.75 -17.62 -26.39
CA ALA A 85 -27.68 -18.67 -25.98
C ALA A 85 -29.11 -18.44 -26.50
N GLU A 86 -29.57 -17.20 -26.56
CA GLU A 86 -30.96 -16.84 -26.87
C GLU A 86 -31.18 -16.43 -28.34
N ASP A 87 -30.13 -16.05 -29.07
CA ASP A 87 -30.22 -15.59 -30.46
C ASP A 87 -29.46 -16.54 -31.42
N PRO A 88 -30.17 -17.40 -32.18
CA PRO A 88 -29.58 -18.26 -33.20
C PRO A 88 -28.80 -17.49 -34.28
N ALA A 89 -29.20 -16.25 -34.59
CA ALA A 89 -28.50 -15.43 -35.58
C ALA A 89 -27.12 -14.99 -35.06
N ALA A 90 -26.97 -14.77 -33.75
CA ALA A 90 -25.67 -14.46 -33.14
C ALA A 90 -24.71 -15.65 -33.23
N ILE A 91 -25.21 -16.88 -33.03
CA ILE A 91 -24.41 -18.11 -33.25
C ILE A 91 -24.00 -18.22 -34.72
N GLU A 92 -24.93 -17.99 -35.66
CA GLU A 92 -24.64 -18.05 -37.09
C GLU A 92 -23.61 -17.02 -37.54
N GLU A 93 -23.65 -15.79 -37.00
CA GLU A 93 -22.65 -14.75 -37.29
C GLU A 93 -21.25 -15.20 -36.87
N VAL A 94 -21.11 -15.72 -35.64
CA VAL A 94 -19.81 -16.22 -35.14
C VAL A 94 -19.34 -17.42 -35.95
N ALA A 95 -20.22 -18.38 -36.24
CA ALA A 95 -19.90 -19.56 -37.04
C ALA A 95 -19.44 -19.21 -38.47
N ARG A 96 -20.06 -18.20 -39.10
CA ARG A 96 -19.63 -17.71 -40.42
C ARG A 96 -18.31 -16.94 -40.34
N ARG A 97 -18.15 -16.06 -39.35
CA ARG A 97 -16.98 -15.16 -39.24
C ARG A 97 -15.72 -15.88 -38.81
N GLU A 98 -15.81 -16.75 -37.81
CA GLU A 98 -14.64 -17.38 -37.19
C GLU A 98 -14.35 -18.78 -37.75
N LEU A 99 -15.39 -19.51 -38.15
CA LEU A 99 -15.26 -20.89 -38.64
C LEU A 99 -15.55 -21.05 -40.14
N GLY A 100 -16.04 -19.99 -40.82
CA GLY A 100 -16.37 -20.05 -42.25
C GLY A 100 -17.52 -21.03 -42.57
N LEU A 101 -18.34 -21.38 -41.58
CA LEU A 101 -19.42 -22.35 -41.76
C LEU A 101 -20.59 -21.73 -42.52
N ILE A 102 -21.25 -22.55 -43.35
CA ILE A 102 -22.45 -22.17 -44.10
C ILE A 102 -23.56 -23.19 -43.85
N LYS A 103 -24.83 -22.78 -43.98
CA LYS A 103 -25.95 -23.71 -43.82
C LYS A 103 -26.05 -24.68 -45.01
N PRO A 104 -26.58 -25.89 -44.80
CA PRO A 104 -26.94 -26.78 -45.90
C PRO A 104 -27.85 -26.06 -46.91
N GLY A 105 -27.44 -26.03 -48.18
CA GLY A 105 -28.17 -25.35 -49.27
C GLY A 105 -27.64 -23.96 -49.66
N GLU A 106 -26.70 -23.39 -48.90
CA GLU A 106 -26.03 -22.13 -49.27
C GLU A 106 -24.87 -22.36 -50.25
N ARG A 107 -24.58 -21.36 -51.10
CA ARG A 107 -23.49 -21.39 -52.09
C ARG A 107 -22.49 -20.27 -51.82
N VAL A 108 -21.21 -20.62 -51.69
CA VAL A 108 -20.11 -19.66 -51.51
C VAL A 108 -19.57 -19.23 -52.87
N PHE A 109 -19.54 -17.92 -53.12
CA PHE A 109 -18.92 -17.34 -54.31
C PHE A 109 -17.55 -16.75 -53.94
N ILE A 110 -16.47 -17.36 -54.45
CA ILE A 110 -15.11 -16.82 -54.31
C ILE A 110 -14.79 -16.05 -55.59
N VAL A 111 -14.77 -14.72 -55.52
CA VAL A 111 -14.42 -13.86 -56.65
C VAL A 111 -12.90 -13.80 -56.75
N LYS A 112 -12.32 -14.40 -57.80
CA LYS A 112 -10.85 -14.47 -58.00
C LYS A 112 -10.27 -13.32 -58.83
N ASP A 113 -11.11 -12.59 -59.57
CA ASP A 113 -10.66 -11.64 -60.59
C ASP A 113 -11.30 -10.26 -60.40
N ILE A 114 -10.95 -9.57 -59.30
CA ILE A 114 -11.24 -8.15 -59.16
C ILE A 114 -10.01 -7.39 -59.69
N PRO A 115 -10.06 -6.80 -60.91
CA PRO A 115 -8.98 -5.95 -61.37
C PRO A 115 -8.80 -4.80 -60.36
N PRO A 116 -7.55 -4.47 -59.98
CA PRO A 116 -7.30 -3.47 -58.95
C PRO A 116 -7.97 -2.14 -59.31
N PRO A 117 -8.56 -1.43 -58.34
CA PRO A 117 -9.23 -0.17 -58.61
C PRO A 117 -8.24 0.79 -59.26
N ALA A 118 -8.58 1.25 -60.47
CA ALA A 118 -7.78 2.22 -61.19
C ALA A 118 -7.57 3.45 -60.30
N LYS A 119 -6.31 3.71 -59.93
CA LYS A 119 -5.93 4.87 -59.13
C LYS A 119 -6.39 6.13 -59.85
N ARG A 120 -7.17 6.97 -59.15
CA ARG A 120 -7.40 8.37 -59.50
C ARG A 120 -6.45 9.25 -58.71
#